data_AF-A0A5K7XK26-F1
#
_entry.id   AF-A0A5K7XK26-F1
#
_cell.length_a   1.000
_cell.length_b   1.000
_cell.length_c   1.000
_cell.angle_alpha   90.00
_cell.angle_beta   90.00
_cell.angle_gamma   90.00
#
_symmetry.space_group_name_H-M   'P 1'
#
loop_
_entity.id
_entity.type
_entity.pdbx_description
1 polymer ?
#
loop_
_entity_poly.entity_id
_entity_poly.type
_entity_poly.pdbx_seq_one_letter_code
_entity_poly.pdbx_strand_id
1 'polypeptide(L)'
;MILKTQLAEFLQKHPAPHAVAAVCGNGELLEVASKSDAEFGELADPAGTPFRIASMTKCFAAAAILKLRDAGRLQLDRSVAEYVPELRLDERWKRVTVRRLLRMRSGLPAADDPWADRKLGEPDAFLNAELFAGVQFSNDAGEEYQYSNLGYMLLGRVISNIAGVSALEYIERELLWPLGMEQTSWKYATGDNRTPRGAAGFRRAGEGFRAETEFHVESDLAVFGGLCSTSRDLARWVGFFTDAHEMHSARSSQFEQVLAASSRREMERLTAVMHPIDSVGRATNAMGYGYGLRGNFIGQEWFVGHSGGLPGFGSHMSWSQTRGIGVIALGNVTYFPANELCRELWLEIQADSPRAIAPLVHGEELVLRRGEALVAAVRSDAAALPAELFAYNVPLDMDLTELLAKLRKALLAVHTAAIEVRAERGLAGRIEVSGESVVFFSLAPAEGMRIQRVDFYGE
;
A
#
# COMPACT_ATOMS: atom_id res chain seq x y z
N MET A 1 -2.36 3.56 -24.89
CA MET A 1 -1.32 3.88 -25.92
C MET A 1 0.01 4.22 -25.28
N ILE A 2 0.01 5.04 -24.23
CA ILE A 2 1.21 5.46 -23.49
C ILE A 2 1.93 4.26 -22.85
N LEU A 3 1.18 3.36 -22.16
CA LEU A 3 1.75 2.19 -21.47
C LEU A 3 2.58 1.29 -22.40
N LYS A 4 2.12 1.06 -23.64
CA LYS A 4 2.82 0.20 -24.61
C LYS A 4 4.11 0.83 -25.11
N THR A 5 4.10 2.14 -25.37
CA THR A 5 5.30 2.89 -25.78
C THR A 5 6.31 2.92 -24.65
N GLN A 6 5.87 3.26 -23.43
CA GLN A 6 6.73 3.32 -22.26
C GLN A 6 7.40 1.98 -21.97
N LEU A 7 6.63 0.89 -21.97
CA LEU A 7 7.17 -0.45 -21.80
C LEU A 7 8.17 -0.80 -22.92
N ALA A 8 7.88 -0.41 -24.16
CA ALA A 8 8.76 -0.69 -25.29
C ALA A 8 10.10 0.03 -25.19
N GLU A 9 10.11 1.29 -24.76
CA GLU A 9 11.31 2.10 -24.51
C GLU A 9 12.08 1.62 -23.29
N PHE A 10 11.38 1.28 -22.21
CA PHE A 10 11.98 0.75 -20.99
C PHE A 10 12.75 -0.54 -21.25
N LEU A 11 12.18 -1.47 -22.02
CA LEU A 11 12.86 -2.72 -22.37
C LEU A 11 14.03 -2.56 -23.35
N GLN A 12 14.22 -1.41 -24.01
CA GLN A 12 15.46 -1.14 -24.75
C GLN A 12 16.65 -0.96 -23.78
N LYS A 13 16.40 -0.33 -22.63
CA LYS A 13 17.41 -0.10 -21.58
C LYS A 13 17.54 -1.30 -20.65
N HIS A 14 16.42 -1.98 -20.39
CA HIS A 14 16.33 -3.12 -19.48
C HIS A 14 15.75 -4.37 -20.17
N PRO A 15 16.47 -4.99 -21.13
CA PRO A 15 16.04 -6.22 -21.78
C PRO A 15 15.59 -7.32 -20.80
N ALA A 16 14.48 -7.98 -21.13
CA ALA A 16 13.93 -9.13 -20.41
C ALA A 16 13.19 -10.06 -21.41
N PRO A 17 13.17 -11.38 -21.19
CA PRO A 17 12.44 -12.31 -22.06
C PRO A 17 10.95 -12.00 -22.17
N HIS A 18 10.31 -11.71 -21.04
CA HIS A 18 8.94 -11.20 -20.96
C HIS A 18 8.84 -10.13 -19.89
N ALA A 19 8.09 -9.07 -20.18
CA ALA A 19 7.63 -8.13 -19.18
C ALA A 19 6.17 -7.75 -19.42
N VAL A 20 5.46 -7.52 -18.32
CA VAL A 20 4.06 -7.07 -18.29
C VAL A 20 3.99 -5.81 -17.44
N ALA A 21 3.32 -4.79 -17.95
CA ALA A 21 2.96 -3.59 -17.23
C ALA A 21 1.44 -3.43 -17.25
N ALA A 22 0.85 -2.94 -16.16
CA ALA A 22 -0.58 -2.72 -16.07
C ALA A 22 -0.90 -1.47 -15.26
N VAL A 23 -1.97 -0.79 -15.64
CA VAL A 23 -2.68 0.20 -14.84
C VAL A 23 -3.99 -0.41 -14.40
N CYS A 24 -4.32 -0.27 -13.13
CA CYS A 24 -5.53 -0.81 -12.53
C CYS A 24 -6.24 0.26 -11.71
N GLY A 25 -7.53 0.07 -11.50
CA GLY A 25 -8.35 0.88 -10.62
C GLY A 25 -9.57 0.07 -10.24
N ASN A 26 -10.11 0.29 -9.04
CA ASN A 26 -11.31 -0.42 -8.62
C ASN A 26 -11.17 -1.96 -8.72
N GLY A 27 -10.01 -2.53 -8.41
CA GLY A 27 -9.84 -3.99 -8.47
C GLY A 27 -9.74 -4.59 -9.87
N GLU A 28 -9.78 -3.77 -10.92
CA GLU A 28 -9.81 -4.20 -12.31
C GLU A 28 -8.67 -3.59 -13.13
N LEU A 29 -8.28 -4.26 -14.21
CA LEU A 29 -7.28 -3.77 -15.15
C LEU A 29 -7.92 -2.70 -16.06
N LEU A 30 -7.31 -1.52 -16.09
CA LEU A 30 -7.69 -0.42 -16.99
C LEU A 30 -6.90 -0.49 -18.30
N GLU A 31 -5.59 -0.77 -18.20
CA GLU A 31 -4.71 -0.99 -19.35
C GLU A 31 -3.69 -2.08 -19.00
N VAL A 32 -3.36 -2.93 -19.97
CA VAL A 32 -2.29 -3.93 -19.86
C VAL A 32 -1.44 -3.86 -21.12
N ALA A 33 -0.12 -3.83 -20.93
CA ALA A 33 0.85 -3.99 -22.01
C ALA A 33 1.82 -5.11 -21.65
N SER A 34 2.27 -5.82 -22.67
CA SER A 34 3.35 -6.79 -22.54
C SER A 34 4.30 -6.67 -23.70
N LYS A 35 5.55 -7.06 -23.45
CA LYS A 35 6.55 -7.19 -24.51
C LYS A 35 7.42 -8.38 -24.20
N SER A 36 7.73 -9.13 -25.25
CA SER A 36 8.56 -10.32 -25.20
C SER A 36 9.73 -10.16 -26.14
N ASP A 37 10.86 -10.73 -25.77
CA ASP A 37 11.97 -10.93 -26.69
C ASP A 37 11.57 -11.98 -27.74
N ALA A 38 11.97 -11.75 -28.99
CA ALA A 38 11.54 -12.56 -30.14
C ALA A 38 11.95 -14.04 -30.01
N GLU A 39 13.03 -14.34 -29.29
CA GLU A 39 13.51 -15.71 -29.07
C GLU A 39 12.55 -16.54 -28.19
N PHE A 40 11.75 -15.89 -27.34
CA PHE A 40 10.92 -16.56 -26.33
C PHE A 40 9.43 -16.65 -26.70
N GLY A 41 9.05 -16.08 -27.85
CA GLY A 41 7.65 -16.01 -28.27
C GLY A 41 6.81 -15.05 -27.44
N GLU A 42 5.53 -14.91 -27.80
CA GLU A 42 4.61 -14.03 -27.08
C GLU A 42 3.87 -14.75 -25.94
N LEU A 43 3.56 -14.01 -24.88
CA LEU A 43 2.63 -14.50 -23.84
C LEU A 43 1.21 -14.55 -24.41
N ALA A 44 0.58 -15.72 -24.35
CA ALA A 44 -0.78 -15.91 -24.87
C ALA A 44 -1.85 -15.13 -24.07
N ASP A 45 -1.70 -15.06 -22.74
CA ASP A 45 -2.50 -14.20 -21.86
C ASP A 45 -1.56 -13.43 -20.93
N PRO A 46 -1.09 -12.23 -21.32
CA PRO A 46 -0.17 -11.46 -20.49
C PRO A 46 -0.79 -11.06 -19.14
N ALA A 47 -2.10 -10.84 -19.09
CA ALA A 47 -2.79 -10.45 -17.86
C ALA A 47 -2.96 -11.60 -16.87
N GLY A 48 -3.08 -12.84 -17.39
CA GLY A 48 -3.24 -14.07 -16.63
C GLY A 48 -1.99 -14.96 -16.55
N THR A 49 -0.83 -14.50 -17.03
CA THR A 49 0.44 -15.25 -16.91
C THR A 49 1.05 -15.04 -15.52
N PRO A 50 1.30 -16.10 -14.73
CA PRO A 50 1.92 -15.95 -13.41
C PRO A 50 3.42 -15.65 -13.46
N PHE A 51 3.84 -14.65 -12.69
CA PHE A 51 5.24 -14.34 -12.37
C PHE A 51 5.48 -14.55 -10.88
N ARG A 52 6.70 -14.89 -10.47
CA ARG A 52 7.06 -14.79 -9.05
C ARG A 52 7.10 -13.32 -8.65
N ILE A 53 6.37 -12.99 -7.59
CA ILE A 53 6.26 -11.62 -7.09
C ILE A 53 7.22 -11.33 -5.93
N ALA A 54 8.01 -12.34 -5.54
CA ALA A 54 9.07 -12.23 -4.54
C ALA A 54 8.58 -11.46 -3.30
N SER A 55 9.32 -10.45 -2.86
CA SER A 55 9.03 -9.69 -1.64
C SER A 55 7.69 -8.95 -1.59
N MET A 56 6.94 -8.83 -2.70
CA MET A 56 5.54 -8.41 -2.62
C MET A 56 4.70 -9.39 -1.77
N THR A 57 5.11 -10.66 -1.67
CA THR A 57 4.50 -11.67 -0.78
C THR A 57 4.36 -11.19 0.67
N LYS A 58 5.28 -10.33 1.15
CA LYS A 58 5.28 -9.80 2.52
C LYS A 58 3.99 -9.05 2.86
N CYS A 59 3.36 -8.36 1.92
CA CYS A 59 2.09 -7.69 2.21
C CYS A 59 0.96 -8.68 2.49
N PHE A 60 0.98 -9.87 1.89
CA PHE A 60 0.01 -10.94 2.17
C PHE A 60 0.23 -11.56 3.55
N ALA A 61 1.50 -11.81 3.91
CA ALA A 61 1.86 -12.28 5.25
C ALA A 61 1.45 -11.27 6.34
N ALA A 62 1.69 -9.99 6.10
CA ALA A 62 1.28 -8.91 7.00
C ALA A 62 -0.25 -8.84 7.16
N ALA A 63 -1.00 -8.95 6.06
CA ALA A 63 -2.47 -9.00 6.12
C ALA A 63 -2.98 -10.21 6.91
N ALA A 64 -2.35 -11.38 6.77
CA ALA A 64 -2.69 -12.58 7.54
C ALA A 64 -2.48 -12.39 9.05
N ILE A 65 -1.36 -11.77 9.44
CA ILE A 65 -1.09 -11.42 10.84
C ILE A 65 -2.15 -10.44 11.38
N LEU A 66 -2.53 -9.42 10.60
CA LEU A 66 -3.57 -8.48 11.02
C LEU A 66 -4.95 -9.15 11.09
N LYS A 67 -5.27 -10.09 10.20
CA LYS A 67 -6.51 -10.86 10.27
C LYS A 67 -6.59 -11.69 11.55
N LEU A 68 -5.49 -12.36 11.93
CA LEU A 68 -5.39 -13.07 13.22
C LEU A 68 -5.55 -12.13 14.42
N ARG A 69 -4.97 -10.93 14.35
CA ARG A 69 -5.13 -9.89 15.38
C ARG A 69 -6.58 -9.42 15.49
N ASP A 70 -7.24 -9.12 14.37
CA ASP A 70 -8.61 -8.64 14.34
C ASP A 70 -9.59 -9.71 14.86
N ALA A 71 -9.26 -10.98 14.68
CA ALA A 71 -9.94 -12.12 15.31
C ALA A 71 -9.62 -12.31 16.81
N GLY A 72 -8.81 -11.44 17.42
CA GLY A 72 -8.41 -11.51 18.83
C GLY A 72 -7.41 -12.63 19.18
N ARG A 73 -6.81 -13.28 18.18
CA ARG A 73 -5.90 -14.44 18.37
C ARG A 73 -4.44 -14.04 18.56
N LEU A 74 -4.10 -12.80 18.27
CA LEU A 74 -2.73 -12.27 18.32
C LEU A 74 -2.71 -10.82 18.82
N GLN A 75 -1.68 -10.45 19.56
CA GLN A 75 -1.39 -9.08 19.96
C GLN A 75 -0.05 -8.65 19.36
N LEU A 76 -0.04 -7.54 18.62
CA LEU A 76 1.16 -7.11 17.89
C LEU A 76 2.32 -6.71 18.82
N ASP A 77 2.02 -6.24 20.02
CA ASP A 77 3.03 -5.76 20.98
C ASP A 77 3.54 -6.84 21.94
N ARG A 78 3.07 -8.09 21.79
CA ARG A 78 3.60 -9.24 22.52
C ARG A 78 4.89 -9.73 21.88
N SER A 79 5.72 -10.39 22.71
CA SER A 79 6.97 -10.97 22.22
C SER A 79 6.65 -12.06 21.20
N VAL A 80 7.43 -12.13 20.11
CA VAL A 80 7.29 -13.22 19.13
C VAL A 80 7.53 -14.59 19.78
N ALA A 81 8.35 -14.67 20.82
CA ALA A 81 8.62 -15.91 21.56
C ALA A 81 7.39 -16.45 22.32
N GLU A 82 6.32 -15.66 22.48
CA GLU A 82 5.04 -16.15 22.99
C GLU A 82 4.35 -17.07 21.97
N TYR A 83 4.55 -16.80 20.66
CA TYR A 83 3.94 -17.52 19.55
C TYR A 83 4.88 -18.54 18.89
N VAL A 84 6.20 -18.37 19.04
CA VAL A 84 7.25 -19.26 18.52
C VAL A 84 8.12 -19.72 19.70
N PRO A 85 7.72 -20.78 20.42
CA PRO A 85 8.35 -21.19 21.68
C PRO A 85 9.84 -21.52 21.57
N GLU A 86 10.33 -21.91 20.38
CA GLU A 86 11.73 -22.19 20.08
C GLU A 86 12.64 -20.99 20.36
N LEU A 87 12.11 -19.77 20.27
CA LEU A 87 12.83 -18.52 20.50
C LEU A 87 13.08 -18.22 21.99
N ARG A 88 12.43 -18.93 22.90
CA ARG A 88 12.55 -18.66 24.36
C ARG A 88 13.92 -19.01 24.94
N LEU A 89 14.76 -19.72 24.17
CA LEU A 89 16.12 -20.07 24.56
C LEU A 89 17.07 -18.87 24.59
N ASP A 90 16.70 -17.75 23.96
CA ASP A 90 17.49 -16.53 23.93
C ASP A 90 16.65 -15.33 24.38
N GLU A 91 17.09 -14.72 25.49
CA GLU A 91 16.42 -13.60 26.16
C GLU A 91 16.23 -12.37 25.27
N ARG A 92 17.05 -12.20 24.22
CA ARG A 92 16.92 -11.08 23.27
C ARG A 92 15.56 -11.08 22.58
N TRP A 93 14.97 -12.26 22.33
CA TRP A 93 13.66 -12.40 21.70
C TRP A 93 12.51 -11.85 22.55
N LYS A 94 12.68 -11.69 23.87
CA LYS A 94 11.67 -11.03 24.72
C LYS A 94 11.39 -9.59 24.30
N ARG A 95 12.38 -8.92 23.67
CA ARG A 95 12.23 -7.56 23.14
C ARG A 95 11.73 -7.54 21.70
N VAL A 96 11.78 -8.66 20.97
CA VAL A 96 11.26 -8.71 19.60
C VAL A 96 9.76 -8.95 19.66
N THR A 97 8.96 -8.00 19.19
CA THR A 97 7.50 -8.13 19.09
C THR A 97 7.05 -8.44 17.68
N VAL A 98 5.84 -8.96 17.51
CA VAL A 98 5.25 -9.18 16.17
C VAL A 98 5.20 -7.86 15.37
N ARG A 99 4.87 -6.74 16.03
CA ARG A 99 4.88 -5.40 15.43
C ARG A 99 6.26 -5.01 14.91
N ARG A 100 7.32 -5.34 15.66
CA ARG A 100 8.71 -5.05 15.27
C ARG A 100 9.14 -5.88 14.06
N LEU A 101 8.71 -7.14 13.96
CA LEU A 101 8.94 -7.95 12.76
C LEU A 101 8.23 -7.36 11.53
N LEU A 102 6.93 -7.03 11.65
CA LEU A 102 6.16 -6.46 10.54
C LEU A 102 6.78 -5.17 9.98
N ARG A 103 7.40 -4.36 10.85
CA ARG A 103 8.00 -3.06 10.52
C ARG A 103 9.49 -3.12 10.18
N MET A 104 10.08 -4.31 10.11
CA MET A 104 11.53 -4.48 9.88
C MET A 104 12.38 -3.77 10.94
N ARG A 105 11.98 -3.82 12.22
CA ARG A 105 12.70 -3.20 13.36
C ARG A 105 12.99 -4.21 14.46
N SER A 106 13.28 -5.46 14.11
CA SER A 106 13.57 -6.52 15.08
C SER A 106 15.02 -6.53 15.57
N GLY A 107 15.93 -5.82 14.89
CA GLY A 107 17.38 -5.91 15.14
C GLY A 107 18.04 -7.11 14.45
N LEU A 108 17.30 -7.85 13.62
CA LEU A 108 17.83 -8.94 12.80
C LEU A 108 18.67 -8.40 11.63
N PRO A 109 19.68 -9.15 11.16
CA PRO A 109 20.57 -8.73 10.08
C PRO A 109 19.81 -8.26 8.84
N ALA A 110 20.22 -7.09 8.35
CA ALA A 110 19.78 -6.56 7.06
C ALA A 110 20.54 -7.21 5.89
N ALA A 111 20.10 -6.92 4.66
CA ALA A 111 20.74 -7.38 3.42
C ALA A 111 20.87 -8.92 3.33
N ASP A 112 19.89 -9.63 3.92
CA ASP A 112 19.84 -11.08 3.91
C ASP A 112 19.28 -11.66 2.60
N ASP A 113 18.88 -10.82 1.62
CA ASP A 113 18.31 -11.24 0.33
C ASP A 113 19.16 -12.33 -0.37
N PRO A 114 20.50 -12.20 -0.56
CA PRO A 114 21.27 -13.23 -1.25
C PRO A 114 21.22 -14.59 -0.55
N TRP A 115 21.17 -14.60 0.79
CA TRP A 115 21.05 -15.83 1.55
C TRP A 115 19.61 -16.35 1.50
N ALA A 116 18.63 -15.52 1.83
CA ALA A 116 17.22 -15.88 1.97
C ALA A 116 16.61 -16.36 0.66
N ASP A 117 16.92 -15.73 -0.48
CA ASP A 117 16.37 -16.10 -1.78
C ASP A 117 16.69 -17.56 -2.15
N ARG A 118 17.85 -18.05 -1.72
CA ARG A 118 18.29 -19.44 -1.92
C ARG A 118 17.62 -20.44 -0.97
N LYS A 119 16.83 -19.94 -0.02
CA LYS A 119 16.16 -20.73 1.04
C LYS A 119 14.67 -20.87 0.85
N LEU A 120 14.06 -20.22 -0.16
CA LEU A 120 12.62 -20.32 -0.42
C LEU A 120 12.09 -21.74 -0.63
N GLY A 121 12.92 -22.66 -1.14
CA GLY A 121 12.56 -24.06 -1.35
C GLY A 121 12.96 -25.01 -0.22
N GLU A 122 13.50 -24.50 0.89
CA GLU A 122 13.92 -25.34 2.02
C GLU A 122 12.70 -25.76 2.87
N PRO A 123 12.75 -26.92 3.54
CA PRO A 123 11.70 -27.35 4.44
C PRO A 123 11.69 -26.54 5.74
N ASP A 124 10.59 -26.60 6.49
CA ASP A 124 10.45 -25.94 7.80
C ASP A 124 11.53 -26.34 8.83
N ALA A 125 12.12 -27.52 8.67
CA ALA A 125 13.24 -28.00 9.48
C ALA A 125 14.50 -27.11 9.35
N PHE A 126 14.68 -26.44 8.21
CA PHE A 126 15.77 -25.49 8.00
C PHE A 126 15.69 -24.32 8.98
N LEU A 127 14.53 -23.67 9.08
CA LEU A 127 14.34 -22.55 10.01
C LEU A 127 14.59 -23.00 11.45
N ASN A 128 14.12 -24.19 11.84
CA ASN A 128 14.38 -24.72 13.17
C ASN A 128 15.88 -24.86 13.43
N ALA A 129 16.64 -25.42 12.48
CA ALA A 129 18.09 -25.59 12.60
C ALA A 129 18.81 -24.24 12.76
N GLU A 130 18.44 -23.21 11.99
CA GLU A 130 18.99 -21.86 12.11
C GLU A 130 18.68 -21.24 13.48
N LEU A 131 17.45 -21.41 13.98
CA LEU A 131 17.06 -20.92 15.31
C LEU A 131 17.83 -21.63 16.43
N PHE A 132 18.03 -22.94 16.34
CA PHE A 132 18.82 -23.72 17.30
C PHE A 132 20.32 -23.38 17.25
N ALA A 133 20.86 -23.07 16.07
CA ALA A 133 22.26 -22.65 15.91
C ALA A 133 22.53 -21.28 16.56
N GLY A 134 21.49 -20.47 16.78
CA GLY A 134 21.57 -19.19 17.45
C GLY A 134 21.66 -18.03 16.45
N VAL A 135 20.56 -17.32 16.28
CA VAL A 135 20.48 -16.13 15.43
C VAL A 135 21.25 -14.97 16.06
N GLN A 136 22.10 -14.33 15.25
CA GLN A 136 22.80 -13.11 15.64
C GLN A 136 21.93 -11.88 15.36
N PHE A 137 21.99 -10.90 16.24
CA PHE A 137 21.34 -9.61 16.09
C PHE A 137 22.37 -8.58 15.65
N SER A 138 22.03 -7.77 14.65
CA SER A 138 22.87 -6.64 14.20
C SER A 138 22.64 -5.39 15.02
N ASN A 139 21.49 -5.27 15.70
CA ASN A 139 21.17 -4.12 16.55
C ASN A 139 20.11 -4.49 17.60
N ASP A 140 19.82 -3.56 18.51
CA ASP A 140 18.74 -3.73 19.49
C ASP A 140 17.35 -3.67 18.82
N ALA A 141 16.42 -4.45 19.37
CA ALA A 141 15.06 -4.53 18.86
C ALA A 141 14.34 -3.17 19.00
N GLY A 142 13.96 -2.59 17.86
CA GLY A 142 13.31 -1.31 17.77
C GLY A 142 14.24 -0.12 17.59
N GLU A 143 15.56 -0.32 17.43
CA GLU A 143 16.50 0.78 17.21
C GLU A 143 16.31 1.38 15.81
N GLU A 144 16.57 0.60 14.77
CA GLU A 144 16.57 1.05 13.38
C GLU A 144 15.70 0.17 12.47
N TYR A 145 15.45 0.67 11.24
CA TYR A 145 14.93 -0.14 10.16
C TYR A 145 16.05 -1.02 9.58
N GLN A 146 15.82 -2.34 9.57
CA GLN A 146 16.69 -3.36 9.00
C GLN A 146 15.83 -4.39 8.25
N TYR A 147 15.88 -4.33 6.92
CA TYR A 147 15.10 -5.23 6.06
C TYR A 147 15.55 -6.68 6.26
N SER A 148 14.67 -7.52 6.81
CA SER A 148 15.00 -8.90 7.19
C SER A 148 13.95 -9.87 6.66
N ASN A 149 14.38 -10.76 5.76
CA ASN A 149 13.59 -11.89 5.31
C ASN A 149 13.42 -12.91 6.44
N LEU A 150 14.45 -13.14 7.26
CA LEU A 150 14.34 -13.99 8.46
C LEU A 150 13.20 -13.51 9.39
N GLY A 151 13.03 -12.20 9.54
CA GLY A 151 11.92 -11.65 10.32
C GLY A 151 10.54 -12.04 9.76
N TYR A 152 10.39 -12.10 8.44
CA TYR A 152 9.15 -12.55 7.80
C TYR A 152 9.00 -14.08 7.77
N MET A 153 10.09 -14.86 7.71
CA MET A 153 10.04 -16.31 7.94
C MET A 153 9.43 -16.63 9.31
N LEU A 154 9.79 -15.86 10.34
CA LEU A 154 9.21 -15.98 11.68
C LEU A 154 7.73 -15.61 11.71
N LEU A 155 7.30 -14.59 10.94
CA LEU A 155 5.87 -14.28 10.81
C LEU A 155 5.09 -15.45 10.17
N GLY A 156 5.69 -16.17 9.22
CA GLY A 156 5.14 -17.42 8.70
C GLY A 156 4.89 -18.44 9.82
N ARG A 157 5.92 -18.71 10.64
CA ARG A 157 5.79 -19.62 11.79
C ARG A 157 4.75 -19.15 12.82
N VAL A 158 4.65 -17.85 13.06
CA VAL A 158 3.60 -17.26 13.92
C VAL A 158 2.21 -17.56 13.38
N ILE A 159 1.98 -17.37 12.07
CA ILE A 159 0.69 -17.65 11.43
C ILE A 159 0.33 -19.12 11.65
N SER A 160 1.24 -20.05 11.36
CA SER A 160 0.95 -21.48 11.43
C SER A 160 0.68 -21.96 12.85
N ASN A 161 1.52 -21.55 13.81
CA ASN A 161 1.37 -21.92 15.20
C ASN A 161 0.03 -21.43 15.78
N ILE A 162 -0.44 -20.26 15.37
CA ILE A 162 -1.73 -19.74 15.81
C ILE A 162 -2.87 -20.42 15.05
N ALA A 163 -2.79 -20.49 13.72
CA ALA A 163 -3.87 -20.94 12.85
C ALA A 163 -4.16 -22.44 12.97
N GLY A 164 -3.14 -23.27 13.27
CA GLY A 164 -3.25 -24.72 13.30
C GLY A 164 -3.18 -25.39 11.92
N VAL A 165 -2.87 -24.62 10.88
CA VAL A 165 -2.61 -25.04 9.49
C VAL A 165 -1.35 -24.32 9.00
N SER A 166 -0.80 -24.68 7.84
CA SER A 166 0.35 -23.95 7.29
C SER A 166 -0.01 -22.48 7.00
N ALA A 167 0.97 -21.59 7.06
CA ALA A 167 0.80 -20.18 6.72
C ALA A 167 0.40 -20.02 5.26
N LEU A 168 0.89 -20.93 4.41
CA LEU A 168 0.55 -21.01 3.00
C LEU A 168 -0.95 -21.26 2.81
N GLU A 169 -1.50 -22.28 3.48
CA GLU A 169 -2.93 -22.61 3.43
C GLU A 169 -3.78 -21.49 4.04
N TYR A 170 -3.34 -20.92 5.17
CA TYR A 170 -4.05 -19.83 5.82
C TYR A 170 -4.18 -18.61 4.89
N ILE A 171 -3.10 -18.20 4.23
CA ILE A 171 -3.12 -17.08 3.27
C ILE A 171 -4.02 -17.39 2.07
N GLU A 172 -3.95 -18.59 1.50
CA GLU A 172 -4.82 -18.99 0.39
C GLU A 172 -6.31 -18.91 0.79
N ARG A 173 -6.67 -19.56 1.89
CA ARG A 173 -8.07 -19.71 2.32
C ARG A 173 -8.67 -18.42 2.84
N GLU A 174 -7.91 -17.63 3.58
CA GLU A 174 -8.44 -16.51 4.36
C GLU A 174 -8.26 -15.15 3.67
N LEU A 175 -7.40 -15.09 2.64
CA LEU A 175 -7.12 -13.88 1.87
C LEU A 175 -7.32 -14.09 0.35
N LEU A 176 -6.63 -15.05 -0.28
CA LEU A 176 -6.61 -15.14 -1.74
C LEU A 176 -7.98 -15.56 -2.32
N TRP A 177 -8.58 -16.65 -1.82
CA TRP A 177 -9.88 -17.12 -2.33
C TRP A 177 -11.01 -16.12 -2.08
N PRO A 178 -11.18 -15.52 -0.88
CA PRO A 178 -12.23 -14.53 -0.66
C PRO A 178 -12.10 -13.27 -1.53
N LEU A 179 -10.88 -12.93 -1.96
CA LEU A 179 -10.60 -11.83 -2.88
C LEU A 179 -10.69 -12.22 -4.36
N GLY A 180 -10.96 -13.49 -4.68
CA GLY A 180 -11.02 -13.98 -6.06
C GLY A 180 -9.68 -13.97 -6.79
N MET A 181 -8.57 -14.11 -6.05
CA MET A 181 -7.20 -14.17 -6.59
C MET A 181 -6.84 -15.62 -6.95
N GLU A 182 -7.56 -16.18 -7.93
CA GLU A 182 -7.53 -17.61 -8.28
C GLU A 182 -6.24 -18.07 -8.97
N GLN A 183 -5.45 -17.14 -9.51
CA GLN A 183 -4.18 -17.40 -10.19
C GLN A 183 -2.96 -16.99 -9.35
N THR A 184 -3.19 -16.45 -8.14
CA THR A 184 -2.17 -16.28 -7.11
C THR A 184 -2.02 -17.58 -6.33
N SER A 185 -0.81 -18.14 -6.27
CA SER A 185 -0.56 -19.38 -5.53
C SER A 185 0.89 -19.53 -5.09
N TRP A 186 1.15 -20.52 -4.23
CA TRP A 186 2.51 -20.95 -3.88
C TRP A 186 3.12 -21.92 -4.91
N LYS A 187 2.25 -22.58 -5.69
CA LYS A 187 2.64 -23.59 -6.67
C LYS A 187 3.03 -22.89 -7.97
N TYR A 188 4.33 -22.88 -8.24
CA TYR A 188 4.87 -22.43 -9.51
C TYR A 188 5.24 -23.64 -10.35
N ALA A 189 4.51 -23.87 -11.44
CA ALA A 189 4.83 -24.92 -12.41
C ALA A 189 4.99 -24.31 -13.80
N THR A 190 6.10 -24.62 -14.46
CA THR A 190 6.35 -24.27 -15.86
C THR A 190 5.99 -25.45 -16.79
N GLY A 191 4.78 -26.02 -16.63
CA GLY A 191 4.25 -27.16 -17.43
C GLY A 191 4.80 -28.55 -17.05
N ASP A 192 4.03 -29.66 -17.07
CA ASP A 192 2.86 -30.00 -17.92
C ASP A 192 1.44 -30.21 -17.27
N ASN A 193 0.46 -30.07 -18.18
CA ASN A 193 -0.97 -30.46 -18.27
C ASN A 193 -2.11 -30.18 -17.27
N ARG A 194 -1.96 -29.49 -16.12
CA ARG A 194 -3.17 -29.16 -15.30
C ARG A 194 -3.28 -27.77 -14.65
N THR A 195 -2.31 -26.86 -14.81
CA THR A 195 -2.33 -25.50 -14.19
C THR A 195 -1.55 -24.47 -15.03
N PRO A 196 -1.75 -23.14 -14.85
CA PRO A 196 -1.18 -22.09 -15.71
C PRO A 196 0.34 -22.17 -15.81
N ARG A 197 0.88 -22.10 -17.03
CA ARG A 197 2.33 -22.07 -17.29
C ARG A 197 2.88 -20.71 -16.87
N GLY A 198 3.42 -20.61 -15.66
CA GLY A 198 4.12 -19.42 -15.20
C GLY A 198 5.29 -19.06 -16.14
N ALA A 199 5.66 -17.78 -16.18
CA ALA A 199 6.82 -17.34 -16.95
C ALA A 199 8.12 -17.97 -16.42
N ALA A 200 8.87 -18.70 -17.24
CA ALA A 200 10.18 -19.22 -16.80
C ALA A 200 11.10 -18.07 -16.37
N GLY A 201 11.87 -18.26 -15.29
CA GLY A 201 12.79 -17.25 -14.78
C GLY A 201 14.15 -17.29 -15.48
N PHE A 202 14.75 -16.12 -15.72
CA PHE A 202 16.05 -16.02 -16.42
C PHE A 202 17.05 -15.11 -15.70
N ARG A 203 18.32 -15.28 -16.03
CA ARG A 203 19.40 -14.32 -15.73
C ARG A 203 20.10 -13.89 -16.99
N ARG A 204 20.71 -12.70 -16.97
CA ARG A 204 21.57 -12.23 -18.06
C ARG A 204 22.80 -13.11 -18.18
N ALA A 205 23.16 -13.44 -19.41
CA ALA A 205 24.35 -14.21 -19.76
C ALA A 205 24.96 -13.65 -21.04
N GLY A 206 25.93 -12.73 -20.91
CA GLY A 206 26.43 -11.96 -22.04
C GLY A 206 25.34 -11.08 -22.63
N GLU A 207 25.14 -11.15 -23.94
CA GLU A 207 24.07 -10.43 -24.66
C GLU A 207 22.71 -11.13 -24.58
N GLY A 208 22.66 -12.39 -24.11
CA GLY A 208 21.44 -13.19 -24.05
C GLY A 208 20.98 -13.52 -22.64
N PHE A 209 20.12 -14.54 -22.54
CA PHE A 209 19.52 -15.00 -21.28
C PHE A 209 19.82 -16.48 -21.03
N ARG A 210 19.93 -16.84 -19.76
CA ARG A 210 20.04 -18.23 -19.31
C ARG A 210 18.97 -18.52 -18.28
N ALA A 211 18.29 -19.66 -18.44
CA ALA A 211 17.28 -20.10 -17.51
C ALA A 211 17.84 -20.24 -16.08
N GLU A 212 17.03 -19.81 -15.11
CA GLU A 212 17.29 -20.03 -13.70
C GLU A 212 16.77 -21.40 -13.25
N THR A 213 17.34 -21.90 -12.15
CA THR A 213 16.89 -23.16 -11.56
C THR A 213 15.55 -22.93 -10.87
N GLU A 214 14.56 -23.73 -11.22
CA GLU A 214 13.26 -23.71 -10.55
C GLU A 214 13.34 -24.35 -9.17
N PHE A 215 12.49 -23.89 -8.27
CA PHE A 215 12.33 -24.43 -6.93
C PHE A 215 10.85 -24.48 -6.58
N HIS A 216 10.44 -25.46 -5.79
CA HIS A 216 9.08 -25.56 -5.28
C HIS A 216 8.99 -24.91 -3.90
N VAL A 217 7.82 -24.36 -3.59
CA VAL A 217 7.54 -23.71 -2.30
C VAL A 217 6.49 -24.55 -1.59
N GLU A 218 6.88 -25.13 -0.44
CA GLU A 218 6.00 -25.98 0.38
C GLU A 218 6.09 -25.65 1.87
N SER A 219 6.88 -24.64 2.25
CA SER A 219 7.26 -24.34 3.64
C SER A 219 6.80 -22.97 4.07
N ASP A 220 6.44 -22.82 5.36
CA ASP A 220 5.97 -21.57 5.95
C ASP A 220 6.99 -20.44 5.90
N LEU A 221 8.28 -20.79 5.81
CA LEU A 221 9.33 -19.80 5.62
C LEU A 221 9.10 -18.97 4.35
N ALA A 222 8.41 -19.51 3.33
CA ALA A 222 8.29 -18.85 2.05
C ALA A 222 7.37 -17.62 2.05
N VAL A 223 6.70 -17.28 3.16
CA VAL A 223 5.83 -16.09 3.23
C VAL A 223 6.59 -14.77 3.06
N PHE A 224 7.93 -14.75 3.07
CA PHE A 224 8.69 -13.56 2.70
C PHE A 224 8.80 -13.35 1.18
N GLY A 225 8.56 -14.36 0.34
CA GLY A 225 8.91 -14.28 -1.09
C GLY A 225 8.31 -15.32 -2.06
N GLY A 226 7.49 -16.27 -1.58
CA GLY A 226 7.08 -17.47 -2.32
C GLY A 226 5.91 -17.28 -3.30
N LEU A 227 5.11 -16.23 -3.09
CA LEU A 227 4.26 -15.57 -4.08
C LEU A 227 4.49 -15.83 -5.57
N CYS A 228 3.61 -16.52 -6.29
CA CYS A 228 3.39 -16.20 -7.70
C CYS A 228 2.02 -15.57 -7.92
N SER A 229 1.91 -14.63 -8.86
CA SER A 229 0.68 -13.94 -9.16
C SER A 229 0.65 -13.40 -10.59
N THR A 230 -0.51 -12.96 -11.03
CA THR A 230 -0.76 -12.32 -12.32
C THR A 230 -1.06 -10.84 -12.13
N SER A 231 -0.96 -10.02 -13.18
CA SER A 231 -1.35 -8.61 -13.08
C SER A 231 -2.85 -8.47 -12.82
N ARG A 232 -3.67 -9.41 -13.33
CA ARG A 232 -5.13 -9.47 -13.07
C ARG A 232 -5.45 -9.65 -11.58
N ASP A 233 -4.77 -10.57 -10.89
CA ASP A 233 -5.02 -10.79 -9.47
C ASP A 233 -4.40 -9.69 -8.60
N LEU A 234 -3.24 -9.18 -8.98
CA LEU A 234 -2.64 -8.02 -8.30
C LEU A 234 -3.53 -6.77 -8.43
N ALA A 235 -4.28 -6.60 -9.52
CA ALA A 235 -5.26 -5.52 -9.63
C ALA A 235 -6.35 -5.63 -8.56
N ARG A 236 -6.83 -6.85 -8.26
CA ARG A 236 -7.79 -7.10 -7.16
C ARG A 236 -7.19 -6.76 -5.81
N TRP A 237 -5.94 -7.16 -5.58
CA TRP A 237 -5.21 -6.80 -4.35
C TRP A 237 -5.04 -5.28 -4.20
N VAL A 238 -4.71 -4.57 -5.28
CA VAL A 238 -4.66 -3.09 -5.27
C VAL A 238 -6.04 -2.50 -4.95
N GLY A 239 -7.09 -2.99 -5.61
CA GLY A 239 -8.47 -2.57 -5.35
C GLY A 239 -8.91 -2.80 -3.90
N PHE A 240 -8.45 -3.90 -3.29
CA PHE A 240 -8.67 -4.20 -1.89
C PHE A 240 -8.07 -3.14 -0.97
N PHE A 241 -6.91 -2.56 -1.28
CA PHE A 241 -6.34 -1.47 -0.49
C PHE A 241 -6.98 -0.12 -0.80
N THR A 242 -7.20 0.21 -2.07
CA THR A 242 -7.79 1.50 -2.44
C THR A 242 -9.23 1.65 -1.95
N ASP A 243 -10.01 0.56 -1.91
CA ASP A 243 -11.37 0.58 -1.33
C ASP A 243 -11.41 0.95 0.16
N ALA A 244 -10.33 0.68 0.93
CA ALA A 244 -10.27 1.10 2.33
C ALA A 244 -10.28 2.64 2.50
N HIS A 245 -10.14 3.34 1.38
CA HIS A 245 -10.14 4.78 1.20
C HIS A 245 -11.30 5.21 0.28
N GLU A 246 -12.41 4.47 0.22
CA GLU A 246 -13.64 4.91 -0.44
C GLU A 246 -14.79 4.91 0.59
N MET A 247 -15.57 5.99 0.65
CA MET A 247 -16.81 6.01 1.44
C MET A 247 -17.93 5.41 0.58
N HIS A 248 -18.61 4.39 1.10
CA HIS A 248 -19.80 3.77 0.49
C HIS A 248 -19.59 3.01 -0.84
N SER A 249 -18.46 2.34 -1.02
CA SER A 249 -18.32 1.37 -2.12
C SER A 249 -19.22 0.16 -1.85
N ALA A 250 -19.96 -0.30 -2.87
CA ALA A 250 -20.77 -1.53 -2.76
C ALA A 250 -19.92 -2.77 -2.41
N ARG A 251 -18.61 -2.72 -2.71
CA ARG A 251 -17.62 -3.79 -2.45
C ARG A 251 -17.07 -3.76 -1.04
N SER A 252 -17.20 -2.63 -0.33
CA SER A 252 -16.68 -2.48 1.02
C SER A 252 -17.18 -3.61 1.93
N SER A 253 -18.43 -4.08 1.79
CA SER A 253 -18.97 -5.18 2.60
C SER A 253 -18.27 -6.55 2.39
N GLN A 254 -17.76 -6.84 1.19
CA GLN A 254 -17.02 -8.07 0.92
C GLN A 254 -15.59 -7.97 1.44
N PHE A 255 -14.92 -6.85 1.20
CA PHE A 255 -13.55 -6.64 1.65
C PHE A 255 -13.42 -6.50 3.18
N GLU A 256 -14.42 -5.91 3.85
CA GLU A 256 -14.48 -5.87 5.32
C GLU A 256 -14.50 -7.27 5.96
N GLN A 257 -15.06 -8.28 5.29
CA GLN A 257 -15.04 -9.67 5.79
C GLN A 257 -13.64 -10.32 5.67
N VAL A 258 -12.79 -9.81 4.76
CA VAL A 258 -11.43 -10.31 4.58
C VAL A 258 -10.49 -9.65 5.59
N LEU A 259 -10.43 -8.32 5.60
CA LEU A 259 -9.67 -7.53 6.55
C LEU A 259 -10.29 -6.13 6.69
N ALA A 260 -10.49 -5.68 7.92
CA ALA A 260 -11.13 -4.40 8.18
C ALA A 260 -10.40 -3.23 7.48
N ALA A 261 -11.13 -2.22 6.99
CA ALA A 261 -10.51 -1.06 6.35
C ALA A 261 -9.53 -0.34 7.27
N SER A 262 -9.78 -0.31 8.59
CA SER A 262 -8.85 0.25 9.57
C SER A 262 -7.50 -0.48 9.56
N SER A 263 -7.52 -1.81 9.44
CA SER A 263 -6.34 -2.68 9.37
C SER A 263 -5.59 -2.52 8.05
N ARG A 264 -6.31 -2.48 6.92
CA ARG A 264 -5.75 -2.16 5.60
C ARG A 264 -5.03 -0.81 5.62
N ARG A 265 -5.69 0.23 6.13
CA ARG A 265 -5.09 1.57 6.31
C ARG A 265 -3.91 1.56 7.27
N GLU A 266 -3.90 0.71 8.30
CA GLU A 266 -2.76 0.59 9.22
C GLU A 266 -1.53 0.00 8.52
N MET A 267 -1.70 -0.96 7.61
CA MET A 267 -0.58 -1.53 6.86
C MET A 267 0.17 -0.47 6.03
N GLU A 268 -0.57 0.51 5.51
CA GLU A 268 -0.03 1.61 4.72
C GLU A 268 0.59 2.74 5.56
N ARG A 269 0.39 2.74 6.90
CA ARG A 269 1.01 3.73 7.78
C ARG A 269 2.49 3.43 7.92
N LEU A 270 3.30 4.29 7.32
CA LEU A 270 4.74 4.17 7.39
C LEU A 270 5.22 4.59 8.79
N THR A 271 5.77 3.62 9.51
CA THR A 271 6.12 3.77 10.94
C THR A 271 7.59 3.47 11.21
N ALA A 272 8.32 3.01 10.20
CA ALA A 272 9.77 2.95 10.19
C ALA A 272 10.29 3.84 9.06
N VAL A 273 11.26 4.70 9.36
CA VAL A 273 11.93 5.51 8.33
C VAL A 273 13.03 4.65 7.73
N MET A 274 13.00 4.54 6.41
CA MET A 274 14.09 3.98 5.63
C MET A 274 14.99 5.14 5.23
N HIS A 275 16.29 5.00 5.47
CA HIS A 275 17.31 5.95 5.01
C HIS A 275 18.03 5.34 3.81
N PRO A 276 17.53 5.51 2.56
CA PRO A 276 18.18 4.91 1.42
C PRO A 276 19.42 5.74 1.09
N ILE A 277 20.56 5.07 1.04
CA ILE A 277 21.84 5.63 0.62
C ILE A 277 22.05 5.19 -0.82
N ASP A 278 22.39 6.12 -1.72
CA ASP A 278 22.73 5.78 -3.10
C ASP A 278 24.08 5.06 -3.21
N SER A 279 24.44 4.61 -4.41
CA SER A 279 25.68 3.86 -4.65
C SER A 279 26.97 4.63 -4.36
N VAL A 280 26.90 5.94 -4.12
CA VAL A 280 28.04 6.80 -3.78
C VAL A 280 27.94 7.39 -2.37
N GLY A 281 27.05 6.85 -1.53
CA GLY A 281 26.98 7.21 -0.11
C GLY A 281 26.09 8.40 0.23
N ARG A 282 25.29 8.92 -0.71
CA ARG A 282 24.41 10.07 -0.46
C ARG A 282 23.04 9.63 0.04
N ALA A 283 22.55 10.28 1.08
CA ALA A 283 21.17 10.13 1.50
C ALA A 283 20.24 10.58 0.37
N THR A 284 19.26 9.74 0.05
CA THR A 284 18.18 10.03 -0.89
C THR A 284 16.90 10.40 -0.12
N ASN A 285 15.81 10.71 -0.83
CA ASN A 285 14.53 11.02 -0.20
C ASN A 285 14.12 9.89 0.74
N ALA A 286 13.79 10.26 1.98
CA ALA A 286 13.32 9.30 2.98
C ALA A 286 12.12 8.54 2.42
N MET A 287 12.21 7.21 2.49
CA MET A 287 11.07 6.32 2.27
C MET A 287 10.60 5.84 3.63
N GLY A 288 9.37 5.36 3.70
CA GLY A 288 8.88 4.72 4.92
C GLY A 288 8.50 3.27 4.69
N TYR A 289 8.47 2.51 5.78
CA TYR A 289 8.00 1.12 5.81
C TYR A 289 6.82 1.00 6.79
N GLY A 290 5.75 0.37 6.32
CA GLY A 290 4.55 0.02 7.08
C GLY A 290 4.56 -1.46 7.45
N TYR A 291 3.46 -2.17 7.20
CA TYR A 291 3.42 -3.63 7.34
C TYR A 291 3.43 -4.29 5.96
N GLY A 292 4.60 -4.80 5.57
CA GLY A 292 4.79 -5.43 4.25
C GLY A 292 4.68 -4.45 3.08
N LEU A 293 4.66 -3.14 3.36
CA LEU A 293 4.48 -2.06 2.40
C LEU A 293 5.52 -0.96 2.61
N ARG A 294 5.94 -0.35 1.52
CA ARG A 294 6.80 0.81 1.44
C ARG A 294 6.00 1.99 0.89
N GLY A 295 6.42 3.19 1.21
CA GLY A 295 5.87 4.37 0.56
C GLY A 295 6.83 5.54 0.52
N ASN A 296 6.60 6.38 -0.47
CA ASN A 296 7.39 7.55 -0.79
C ASN A 296 6.60 8.46 -1.75
N PHE A 297 7.06 9.70 -1.89
CA PHE A 297 6.57 10.57 -2.95
C PHE A 297 7.18 10.18 -4.30
N ILE A 298 6.36 10.20 -5.35
CA ILE A 298 6.80 10.18 -6.76
C ILE A 298 6.13 11.39 -7.42
N GLY A 299 6.91 12.37 -7.86
CA GLY A 299 6.34 13.65 -8.29
C GLY A 299 5.65 14.36 -7.12
N GLN A 300 4.36 14.66 -7.26
CA GLN A 300 3.58 15.39 -6.24
C GLN A 300 2.69 14.48 -5.40
N GLU A 301 2.81 13.17 -5.57
CA GLU A 301 1.84 12.22 -5.04
C GLU A 301 2.48 11.16 -4.17
N TRP A 302 1.72 10.77 -3.15
CA TRP A 302 2.12 9.75 -2.18
C TRP A 302 1.66 8.38 -2.64
N PHE A 303 2.63 7.47 -2.79
CA PHE A 303 2.37 6.10 -3.22
C PHE A 303 2.72 5.12 -2.11
N VAL A 304 1.96 4.03 -2.09
CA VAL A 304 2.22 2.88 -1.23
C VAL A 304 2.28 1.63 -2.09
N GLY A 305 3.17 0.70 -1.77
CA GLY A 305 3.37 -0.51 -2.56
C GLY A 305 4.52 -1.36 -2.05
N HIS A 306 4.99 -2.30 -2.86
CA HIS A 306 6.21 -3.05 -2.55
C HIS A 306 6.86 -3.56 -3.84
N SER A 307 8.19 -3.64 -3.85
CA SER A 307 8.96 -4.31 -4.91
C SER A 307 9.25 -5.77 -4.56
N GLY A 308 9.54 -6.57 -5.57
CA GLY A 308 10.02 -7.93 -5.45
C GLY A 308 11.24 -8.12 -6.33
N GLY A 309 12.31 -8.68 -5.76
CA GLY A 309 13.46 -9.16 -6.51
C GLY A 309 13.74 -10.60 -6.09
N LEU A 310 14.07 -11.43 -7.07
CA LEU A 310 14.46 -12.83 -6.88
C LEU A 310 15.33 -13.24 -8.06
N PRO A 311 16.23 -14.23 -7.93
CA PRO A 311 16.77 -14.93 -9.09
C PRO A 311 15.64 -15.32 -10.06
N GLY A 312 15.76 -14.86 -11.30
CA GLY A 312 14.79 -15.10 -12.36
C GLY A 312 13.70 -14.05 -12.52
N PHE A 313 13.51 -13.14 -11.55
CA PHE A 313 12.33 -12.26 -11.55
C PHE A 313 12.58 -10.88 -10.95
N GLY A 314 11.79 -9.91 -11.39
CA GLY A 314 11.61 -8.63 -10.71
C GLY A 314 10.18 -8.14 -10.90
N SER A 315 9.63 -7.55 -9.85
CA SER A 315 8.22 -7.19 -9.78
C SER A 315 8.02 -5.95 -8.92
N HIS A 316 6.93 -5.24 -9.18
CA HIS A 316 6.51 -4.11 -8.36
C HIS A 316 5.01 -3.91 -8.50
N MET A 317 4.37 -3.54 -7.39
CA MET A 317 3.07 -2.91 -7.42
C MET A 317 3.07 -1.69 -6.51
N SER A 318 2.39 -0.64 -6.93
CA SER A 318 2.10 0.51 -6.08
C SER A 318 0.77 1.15 -6.47
N TRP A 319 0.17 1.86 -5.53
CA TRP A 319 -1.09 2.56 -5.73
C TRP A 319 -1.08 3.90 -5.02
N SER A 320 -1.96 4.77 -5.50
CA SER A 320 -2.24 6.05 -4.87
C SER A 320 -3.38 5.89 -3.86
N GLN A 321 -3.18 6.42 -2.66
CA GLN A 321 -4.23 6.49 -1.64
C GLN A 321 -5.32 7.52 -1.97
N THR A 322 -5.06 8.43 -2.91
CA THR A 322 -5.99 9.50 -3.26
C THR A 322 -6.69 9.27 -4.58
N ARG A 323 -6.07 8.57 -5.55
CA ARG A 323 -6.65 8.42 -6.89
C ARG A 323 -7.46 7.14 -7.12
N GLY A 324 -7.38 6.16 -6.22
CA GLY A 324 -8.06 4.87 -6.42
C GLY A 324 -7.51 4.04 -7.59
N ILE A 325 -6.30 4.35 -8.05
CA ILE A 325 -5.59 3.64 -9.13
C ILE A 325 -4.24 3.10 -8.64
N GLY A 326 -3.74 2.08 -9.33
CA GLY A 326 -2.41 1.53 -9.12
C GLY A 326 -1.74 1.08 -10.41
N VAL A 327 -0.44 0.84 -10.31
CA VAL A 327 0.42 0.34 -11.38
C VAL A 327 1.11 -0.94 -10.94
N ILE A 328 1.27 -1.85 -11.88
CA ILE A 328 1.89 -3.17 -11.68
C ILE A 328 2.91 -3.38 -12.79
N ALA A 329 4.09 -3.87 -12.44
CA ALA A 329 5.12 -4.30 -13.39
C ALA A 329 5.69 -5.65 -12.97
N LEU A 330 5.80 -6.58 -13.93
CA LEU A 330 6.30 -7.94 -13.74
C LEU A 330 7.30 -8.25 -14.85
N GLY A 331 8.45 -8.83 -14.51
CA GLY A 331 9.45 -9.28 -15.49
C GLY A 331 10.14 -10.56 -15.03
N ASN A 332 10.50 -11.41 -15.98
CA ASN A 332 11.12 -12.72 -15.73
C ASN A 332 12.64 -12.73 -15.99
N VAL A 333 13.32 -11.66 -15.56
CA VAL A 333 14.77 -11.64 -15.45
C VAL A 333 15.16 -11.25 -14.03
N THR A 334 16.26 -11.84 -13.55
CA THR A 334 16.84 -11.60 -12.22
C THR A 334 16.92 -10.11 -11.93
N TYR A 335 16.19 -9.68 -10.89
CA TYR A 335 16.13 -8.29 -10.44
C TYR A 335 15.71 -7.29 -11.53
N PHE A 336 14.73 -7.69 -12.36
CA PHE A 336 14.10 -6.76 -13.30
C PHE A 336 13.64 -5.47 -12.57
N PRO A 337 14.03 -4.27 -13.05
CA PRO A 337 13.80 -3.00 -12.35
C PRO A 337 12.34 -2.50 -12.48
N ALA A 338 11.39 -3.33 -12.07
CA ALA A 338 9.96 -3.06 -12.14
C ALA A 338 9.55 -1.78 -11.37
N ASN A 339 10.25 -1.45 -10.28
CA ASN A 339 10.03 -0.22 -9.52
C ASN A 339 10.35 1.05 -10.34
N GLU A 340 11.36 0.99 -11.21
CA GLU A 340 11.72 2.12 -12.08
C GLU A 340 10.65 2.32 -13.15
N LEU A 341 10.19 1.24 -13.77
CA LEU A 341 9.09 1.28 -14.73
C LEU A 341 7.80 1.85 -14.09
N CYS A 342 7.42 1.36 -12.92
CA CYS A 342 6.25 1.91 -12.21
C CYS A 342 6.42 3.39 -11.85
N ARG A 343 7.62 3.83 -11.47
CA ARG A 343 7.92 5.25 -11.21
C ARG A 343 7.74 6.10 -12.47
N GLU A 344 8.23 5.63 -13.62
CA GLU A 344 8.05 6.31 -14.90
C GLU A 344 6.57 6.43 -15.28
N LEU A 345 5.81 5.33 -15.16
CA LEU A 345 4.36 5.33 -15.40
C LEU A 345 3.61 6.31 -14.47
N TRP A 346 4.00 6.38 -13.20
CA TRP A 346 3.38 7.34 -12.28
C TRP A 346 3.61 8.79 -12.67
N LEU A 347 4.80 9.13 -13.17
CA LEU A 347 5.10 10.48 -13.61
C LEU A 347 4.28 10.87 -14.84
N GLU A 348 4.06 9.93 -15.76
CA GLU A 348 3.21 10.14 -16.94
C GLU A 348 1.73 10.28 -16.57
N ILE A 349 1.21 9.38 -15.74
CA ILE A 349 -0.19 9.44 -15.26
C ILE A 349 -0.46 10.79 -14.58
N GLN A 350 0.50 11.29 -13.79
CA GLN A 350 0.39 12.61 -13.15
C GLN A 350 0.41 13.76 -14.16
N ALA A 351 1.21 13.67 -15.23
CA ALA A 351 1.27 14.68 -16.28
C ALA A 351 -0.04 14.76 -17.09
N ASP A 352 -0.65 13.62 -17.39
CA ASP A 352 -1.91 13.55 -18.16
C ASP A 352 -3.15 13.86 -17.32
N SER A 353 -3.09 13.57 -16.02
CA SER A 353 -4.21 13.78 -15.10
C SER A 353 -3.73 14.55 -13.85
N PRO A 354 -3.55 15.89 -13.95
CA PRO A 354 -3.13 16.71 -12.82
C PRO A 354 -4.19 16.82 -11.71
N ARG A 355 -5.35 16.16 -11.84
CA ARG A 355 -6.40 16.20 -10.81
C ARG A 355 -5.87 15.69 -9.47
N ALA A 356 -5.84 16.58 -8.50
CA ALA A 356 -5.89 16.25 -7.08
C ALA A 356 -7.27 15.60 -6.81
N ILE A 357 -7.28 14.32 -6.44
CA ILE A 357 -8.50 13.71 -5.90
C ILE A 357 -8.52 13.97 -4.40
N ALA A 358 -9.68 14.46 -3.96
CA ALA A 358 -9.95 14.95 -2.63
C ALA A 358 -9.61 13.88 -1.58
N PRO A 359 -8.96 14.26 -0.47
CA PRO A 359 -8.76 13.33 0.62
C PRO A 359 -10.11 12.87 1.15
N LEU A 360 -10.22 11.58 1.52
CA LEU A 360 -11.37 11.14 2.31
C LEU A 360 -11.51 11.96 3.57
N VAL A 361 -12.69 12.54 3.74
CA VAL A 361 -13.07 13.27 4.93
C VAL A 361 -14.14 12.45 5.63
N HIS A 362 -13.79 11.78 6.73
CA HIS A 362 -14.81 11.32 7.66
C HIS A 362 -15.60 12.54 8.16
N GLY A 363 -16.93 12.50 8.01
CA GLY A 363 -17.81 13.63 8.35
C GLY A 363 -18.04 14.63 7.21
N GLU A 364 -17.64 14.30 5.98
CA GLU A 364 -17.85 15.14 4.77
C GLU A 364 -19.27 15.68 4.67
N GLU A 365 -20.29 14.83 4.75
CA GLU A 365 -21.68 15.26 4.64
C GLU A 365 -22.06 16.31 5.70
N LEU A 366 -21.54 16.16 6.92
CA LEU A 366 -21.81 17.10 8.00
C LEU A 366 -21.06 18.42 7.79
N VAL A 367 -19.81 18.37 7.33
CA VAL A 367 -19.03 19.55 6.94
C VAL A 367 -19.73 20.30 5.81
N LEU A 368 -20.16 19.59 4.76
CA LEU A 368 -20.90 20.16 3.63
C LEU A 368 -22.18 20.83 4.12
N ARG A 369 -23.01 20.11 4.89
CA ARG A 369 -24.25 20.68 5.47
C ARG A 369 -23.99 21.94 6.30
N ARG A 370 -22.89 21.99 7.06
CA ARG A 370 -22.54 23.17 7.89
C ARG A 370 -22.04 24.33 7.05
N GLY A 371 -21.20 24.07 6.06
CA GLY A 371 -20.74 25.10 5.12
C GLY A 371 -21.88 25.64 4.26
N GLU A 372 -22.80 24.78 3.79
CA GLU A 372 -24.00 25.17 3.06
C GLU A 372 -24.92 26.02 3.93
N ALA A 373 -25.11 25.68 5.20
CA ALA A 373 -25.85 26.50 6.15
C ALA A 373 -25.20 27.88 6.35
N LEU A 374 -23.86 27.96 6.36
CA LEU A 374 -23.13 29.23 6.44
C LEU A 374 -23.38 30.09 5.18
N VAL A 375 -23.28 29.49 3.99
CA VAL A 375 -23.56 30.16 2.71
C VAL A 375 -25.03 30.63 2.63
N ALA A 376 -25.97 29.79 3.09
CA ALA A 376 -27.38 30.14 3.13
C ALA A 376 -27.66 31.33 4.05
N ALA A 377 -27.03 31.36 5.23
CA ALA A 377 -27.15 32.48 6.16
C ALA A 377 -26.63 33.79 5.56
N VAL A 378 -25.51 33.74 4.82
CA VAL A 378 -24.93 34.89 4.12
C VAL A 378 -25.86 35.47 3.05
N ARG A 379 -26.55 34.59 2.32
CA ARG A 379 -27.52 34.96 1.27
C ARG A 379 -28.88 35.40 1.78
N SER A 380 -29.17 35.20 3.06
CA SER A 380 -30.43 35.62 3.67
C SER A 380 -30.43 37.11 4.01
N ASP A 381 -31.62 37.67 4.24
CA ASP A 381 -31.81 39.04 4.74
C ASP A 381 -31.58 39.17 6.27
N ALA A 382 -30.96 38.16 6.90
CA ALA A 382 -30.69 38.18 8.33
C ALA A 382 -29.74 39.33 8.73
N ALA A 383 -29.98 39.88 9.92
CA ALA A 383 -29.15 40.92 10.51
C ALA A 383 -27.85 40.36 11.14
N ALA A 384 -27.86 39.11 11.61
CA ALA A 384 -26.72 38.43 12.20
C ALA A 384 -26.77 36.92 11.87
N LEU A 385 -25.65 36.22 12.03
CA LEU A 385 -25.61 34.76 11.85
C LEU A 385 -26.37 34.02 12.97
N PRO A 386 -27.01 32.87 12.68
CA PRO A 386 -27.70 32.09 13.72
C PRO A 386 -26.70 31.45 14.69
N ALA A 387 -26.81 31.76 15.98
CA ALA A 387 -25.86 31.32 17.01
C ALA A 387 -25.81 29.78 17.15
N GLU A 388 -26.91 29.08 16.86
CA GLU A 388 -27.01 27.62 16.88
C GLU A 388 -26.17 26.92 15.81
N LEU A 389 -25.69 27.65 14.80
CA LEU A 389 -24.75 27.13 13.81
C LEU A 389 -23.32 27.01 14.39
N PHE A 390 -23.04 27.74 15.47
CA PHE A 390 -21.71 27.87 16.05
C PHE A 390 -21.58 27.18 17.41
N ALA A 391 -20.37 26.67 17.66
CA ALA A 391 -19.98 26.23 18.98
C ALA A 391 -19.88 27.44 19.92
N TYR A 392 -20.00 27.20 21.22
CA TYR A 392 -20.09 28.28 22.21
C TYR A 392 -18.93 29.28 22.19
N ASN A 393 -17.75 28.88 21.68
CA ASN A 393 -16.57 29.74 21.64
C ASN A 393 -16.69 30.86 20.60
N VAL A 394 -17.32 30.63 19.43
CA VAL A 394 -17.31 31.63 18.35
C VAL A 394 -18.04 32.92 18.74
N PRO A 395 -19.26 32.88 19.35
CA PRO A 395 -19.91 34.11 19.81
C PRO A 395 -19.20 34.79 20.99
N LEU A 396 -18.28 34.11 21.69
CA LEU A 396 -17.44 34.70 22.73
C LEU A 396 -16.23 35.43 22.13
N ASP A 397 -15.69 34.89 21.04
CA ASP A 397 -14.49 35.40 20.38
C ASP A 397 -14.80 36.50 19.35
N MET A 398 -15.99 36.49 18.73
CA MET A 398 -16.38 37.41 17.67
C MET A 398 -17.88 37.74 17.66
N ASP A 399 -18.21 38.99 17.36
CA ASP A 399 -19.60 39.40 17.12
C ASP A 399 -20.15 38.79 15.81
N LEU A 400 -21.33 38.15 15.90
CA LEU A 400 -21.93 37.43 14.78
C LEU A 400 -22.46 38.34 13.66
N THR A 401 -22.68 39.63 13.95
CA THR A 401 -23.00 40.65 12.95
C THR A 401 -21.75 41.04 12.17
N GLU A 402 -20.63 41.22 12.87
CA GLU A 402 -19.33 41.51 12.24
C GLU A 402 -18.87 40.32 11.37
N LEU A 403 -19.00 39.09 11.88
CA LEU A 403 -18.67 37.89 11.12
C LEU A 403 -19.55 37.76 9.86
N LEU A 404 -20.85 38.06 9.94
CA LEU A 404 -21.75 38.09 8.78
C LEU A 404 -21.27 39.10 7.73
N ALA A 405 -20.84 40.29 8.16
CA ALA A 405 -20.35 41.33 7.26
C ALA A 405 -19.06 40.89 6.55
N LYS A 406 -18.11 40.27 7.27
CA LYS A 406 -16.89 39.71 6.67
C LYS A 406 -17.20 38.59 5.67
N LEU A 407 -18.11 37.68 6.01
CA LEU A 407 -18.55 36.62 5.10
C LEU A 407 -19.24 37.18 3.85
N ARG A 408 -20.14 38.16 3.98
CA ARG A 408 -20.76 38.82 2.81
C ARG A 408 -19.71 39.48 1.94
N LYS A 409 -18.73 40.17 2.53
CA LYS A 409 -17.63 40.77 1.79
C LYS A 409 -16.80 39.73 1.03
N ALA A 410 -16.45 38.61 1.66
CA ALA A 410 -15.64 37.55 1.05
C ALA A 410 -16.41 36.77 -0.04
N LEU A 411 -17.68 36.43 0.22
CA LEU A 411 -18.46 35.53 -0.62
C LEU A 411 -19.26 36.22 -1.73
N LEU A 412 -19.66 37.48 -1.52
CA LEU A 412 -20.49 38.24 -2.46
C LEU A 412 -19.72 39.35 -3.20
N ALA A 413 -18.39 39.44 -3.05
CA ALA A 413 -17.57 40.41 -3.78
C ALA A 413 -17.79 40.35 -5.30
N VAL A 414 -18.13 39.18 -5.83
CA VAL A 414 -18.43 38.96 -7.26
C VAL A 414 -19.85 38.42 -7.38
N HIS A 415 -20.81 39.29 -7.70
CA HIS A 415 -22.24 38.97 -7.75
C HIS A 415 -22.62 37.79 -8.67
N THR A 416 -21.79 37.45 -9.65
CA THR A 416 -22.03 36.37 -10.63
C THR A 416 -21.20 35.11 -10.37
N ALA A 417 -20.36 35.10 -9.33
CA ALA A 417 -19.47 33.98 -9.06
C ALA A 417 -20.22 32.78 -8.47
N ALA A 418 -19.83 31.58 -8.91
CA ALA A 418 -20.27 30.34 -8.28
C ALA A 418 -19.63 30.24 -6.88
N ILE A 419 -20.46 29.92 -5.88
CA ILE A 419 -20.01 29.63 -4.51
C ILE A 419 -20.13 28.13 -4.29
N GLU A 420 -19.02 27.48 -3.97
CA GLU A 420 -18.94 26.04 -3.70
C GLU A 420 -18.41 25.78 -2.29
N VAL A 421 -18.95 24.78 -1.61
CA VAL A 421 -18.45 24.30 -0.32
C VAL A 421 -17.67 23.02 -0.57
N ARG A 422 -16.45 22.95 -0.04
CA ARG A 422 -15.60 21.75 -0.12
C ARG A 422 -15.26 21.25 1.27
N ALA A 423 -15.40 19.95 1.50
CA ALA A 423 -14.95 19.34 2.74
C ALA A 423 -13.44 19.03 2.70
N GLU A 424 -12.78 19.16 3.85
CA GLU A 424 -11.37 18.85 4.09
C GLU A 424 -11.20 17.95 5.31
N ARG A 425 -10.03 17.29 5.44
CA ARG A 425 -9.77 16.37 6.55
C ARG A 425 -9.93 17.06 7.91
N GLY A 426 -10.38 16.29 8.90
CA GLY A 426 -10.43 16.74 10.30
C GLY A 426 -11.68 17.55 10.67
N LEU A 427 -12.82 17.28 10.02
CA LEU A 427 -14.07 18.02 10.22
C LEU A 427 -13.93 19.51 9.89
N ALA A 428 -13.22 19.81 8.81
CA ALA A 428 -13.00 21.16 8.31
C ALA A 428 -13.48 21.29 6.88
N GLY A 429 -13.71 22.51 6.40
CA GLY A 429 -14.10 22.77 5.03
C GLY A 429 -13.65 24.15 4.56
N ARG A 430 -13.77 24.35 3.25
CA ARG A 430 -13.55 25.64 2.61
C ARG A 430 -14.77 26.07 1.82
N ILE A 431 -14.91 27.37 1.66
CA ILE A 431 -15.85 27.97 0.73
C ILE A 431 -15.04 28.66 -0.36
N GLU A 432 -15.35 28.32 -1.60
CA GLU A 432 -14.69 28.83 -2.79
C GLU A 432 -15.62 29.76 -3.57
N VAL A 433 -15.05 30.81 -4.14
CA VAL A 433 -15.73 31.75 -5.04
C VAL A 433 -14.98 31.72 -6.37
N SER A 434 -15.66 31.33 -7.45
CA SER A 434 -15.02 31.15 -8.77
C SER A 434 -13.79 30.23 -8.77
N GLY A 435 -13.77 29.23 -7.88
CA GLY A 435 -12.68 28.25 -7.76
C GLY A 435 -11.51 28.68 -6.88
N GLU A 436 -11.56 29.86 -6.25
CA GLU A 436 -10.56 30.29 -5.26
C GLU A 436 -11.10 30.15 -3.83
N SER A 437 -10.33 29.51 -2.95
CA SER A 437 -10.66 29.41 -1.51
C SER A 437 -10.63 30.78 -0.86
N VAL A 438 -11.76 31.22 -0.31
CA VAL A 438 -11.89 32.54 0.37
C VAL A 438 -12.21 32.42 1.85
N VAL A 439 -12.81 31.32 2.29
CA VAL A 439 -13.13 31.05 3.70
C VAL A 439 -12.69 29.64 4.06
N PHE A 440 -12.08 29.48 5.24
CA PHE A 440 -11.88 28.21 5.91
C PHE A 440 -12.80 28.12 7.13
N PHE A 441 -13.33 26.94 7.44
CA PHE A 441 -14.07 26.69 8.67
C PHE A 441 -13.78 25.30 9.24
N SER A 442 -13.97 25.12 10.54
CA SER A 442 -13.92 23.80 11.18
C SER A 442 -15.03 23.58 12.19
N LEU A 443 -15.34 22.31 12.46
CA LEU A 443 -16.40 21.90 13.38
C LEU A 443 -15.83 21.48 14.73
N ALA A 444 -16.48 21.87 15.82
CA ALA A 444 -16.14 21.46 17.17
C ALA A 444 -16.22 19.93 17.31
N PRO A 445 -15.33 19.28 18.08
CA PRO A 445 -15.39 17.84 18.35
C PRO A 445 -16.59 17.43 19.22
N ALA A 446 -17.30 18.40 19.81
CA ALA A 446 -18.48 18.24 20.66
C ALA A 446 -19.58 19.24 20.25
N GLU A 447 -20.73 19.26 20.97
CA GLU A 447 -21.85 20.20 20.73
C GLU A 447 -22.57 20.04 19.37
N GLY A 448 -22.77 18.80 18.92
CA GLY A 448 -23.48 18.56 17.65
C GLY A 448 -22.70 19.01 16.41
N MET A 449 -21.36 19.07 16.54
CA MET A 449 -20.42 19.40 15.45
C MET A 449 -20.78 20.72 14.78
N ARG A 450 -20.94 21.76 15.60
CA ARG A 450 -21.17 23.14 15.16
C ARG A 450 -19.86 23.81 14.76
N ILE A 451 -19.94 24.91 14.02
CA ILE A 451 -18.76 25.64 13.52
C ILE A 451 -18.02 26.24 14.72
N GLN A 452 -16.75 25.89 14.90
CA GLN A 452 -15.89 26.38 16.00
C GLN A 452 -14.86 27.41 15.56
N ARG A 453 -14.63 27.52 14.26
CA ARG A 453 -13.63 28.42 13.67
C ARG A 453 -14.06 28.82 12.27
N VAL A 454 -13.85 30.09 11.95
CA VAL A 454 -14.01 30.66 10.61
C VAL A 454 -12.83 31.60 10.36
N ASP A 455 -12.04 31.34 9.33
CA ASP A 455 -10.93 32.21 8.89
C ASP A 455 -11.12 32.63 7.44
N PHE A 456 -10.51 33.75 7.07
CA PHE A 456 -10.57 34.31 5.72
C PHE A 456 -9.19 34.23 5.05
N TYR A 457 -9.16 33.87 3.77
CA TYR A 457 -7.92 33.87 3.00
C TYR A 457 -7.66 35.27 2.41
N GLY A 458 -6.40 35.73 2.48
CA GLY A 458 -5.97 37.00 1.87
C GLY A 458 -6.24 38.26 2.69
N GLU A 459 -6.49 38.13 4.00
CA GLU A 459 -6.47 39.26 4.94
C GLU A 459 -5.06 39.69 5.36
#